data_AF-A0A2K3V015-F1
#
_entry.id   AF-A0A2K3V015-F1
#
_cell.length_a   1.000
_cell.length_b   1.000
_cell.length_c   1.000
_cell.angle_alpha   90.00
_cell.angle_beta   90.00
_cell.angle_gamma   90.00
#
_symmetry.space_group_name_H-M   'P 1'
#
loop_
_entity.id
_entity.type
_entity.pdbx_description
1 polymer ?
#
loop_
_entity_poly.entity_id
_entity_poly.type
_entity_poly.pdbx_seq_one_letter_code
_entity_poly.pdbx_strand_id
1 'polypeptide(L)' 'MKVRSSVKKMCDNCKVIRRHGRVLVICTNVKHKQRQG' A
#
# COMPACT_ATOMS: atom_id res chain seq x y z
N MET A 1 0.08 5.93 -7.21
CA MET A 1 0.06 5.81 -5.74
C MET A 1 -1.33 6.21 -5.27
N LYS A 2 -2.09 5.33 -4.63
CA LYS A 2 -3.45 5.61 -4.15
C LYS A 2 -3.41 5.98 -2.66
N VAL A 3 -3.87 7.17 -2.32
CA VAL A 3 -3.95 7.64 -0.93
C VAL A 3 -5.34 7.31 -0.38
N ARG A 4 -5.42 6.59 0.74
CA ARG A 4 -6.68 6.15 1.36
C ARG A 4 -6.52 6.10 2.87
N SER A 5 -7.60 6.29 3.61
CA SER A 5 -7.62 6.08 5.07
C SER A 5 -7.42 4.62 5.47
N SER A 6 -7.98 3.69 4.68
CA SER A 6 -7.82 2.25 4.83
C SER A 6 -6.99 1.68 3.67
N VAL A 7 -5.87 1.05 4.00
CA VAL A 7 -5.02 0.34 3.04
C VAL A 7 -5.18 -1.18 3.21
N LYS A 8 -5.45 -1.90 2.12
CA LYS A 8 -5.62 -3.36 2.10
C LYS A 8 -4.80 -3.99 0.99
N LYS A 9 -4.42 -5.25 1.16
CA LYS A 9 -3.82 -6.05 0.08
C LYS A 9 -4.88 -6.27 -1.02
N MET A 10 -4.47 -6.11 -2.28
CA MET A 10 -5.33 -6.34 -3.45
C MET A 10 -5.00 -7.65 -4.18
N CYS A 11 -3.80 -8.19 -3.99
CA CYS A 11 -3.32 -9.45 -4.54
C CYS A 11 -2.26 -10.07 -3.61
N ASP A 12 -1.84 -11.30 -3.87
CA ASP A 12 -0.87 -12.03 -3.02
C ASP A 12 0.50 -11.35 -2.97
N ASN A 13 0.88 -10.69 -4.08
CA ASN A 13 2.12 -9.93 -4.19
C ASN A 13 2.10 -8.58 -3.46
N CYS A 14 0.97 -8.15 -2.88
CA CYS A 14 0.89 -6.91 -2.11
C CYS A 14 1.52 -7.11 -0.73
N LYS A 15 2.57 -6.34 -0.44
CA LYS A 15 3.18 -6.27 0.89
C LYS A 15 2.78 -4.99 1.60
N VAL A 16 2.33 -5.14 2.83
CA VAL A 16 2.04 -4.02 3.73
C VAL A 16 3.34 -3.72 4.48
N ILE A 17 3.82 -2.49 4.38
CA ILE A 17 5.05 -2.03 5.04
C ILE A 17 4.76 -0.77 5.86
N ARG A 18 5.54 -0.54 6.91
CA ARG A 18 5.57 0.74 7.63
C ARG A 18 6.86 1.47 7.28
N ARG A 19 6.76 2.68 6.73
CA ARG A 19 7.92 3.54 6.39
C ARG A 19 7.60 4.99 6.74
N HIS A 20 8.53 5.69 7.39
CA HIS A 20 8.36 7.07 7.86
C HIS A 20 7.06 7.29 8.67
N GLY A 21 6.74 6.35 9.57
CA GLY A 21 5.54 6.41 10.41
C GLY A 21 4.20 6.17 9.68
N ARG A 22 4.20 5.92 8.37
CA ARG A 22 2.99 5.65 7.57
C ARG A 22 2.91 4.20 7.13
N VAL A 23 1.69 3.68 6.97
CA VAL A 23 1.46 2.36 6.37
C VAL A 23 1.33 2.49 4.86
N LEU A 24 2.09 1.69 4.11
CA LEU A 24 2.03 1.64 2.65
C LEU A 24 1.80 0.21 2.18
N VAL A 25 1.13 0.07 1.04
CA VAL A 25 1.08 -1.17 0.29
C VAL A 25 1.98 -1.03 -0.91
N ILE A 26 2.98 -1.90 -1.01
CA ILE A 26 3.85 -2.02 -2.17
C ILE A 26 3.48 -3.29 -2.94
N CYS A 27 3.58 -3.21 -4.26
CA CYS A 27 3.38 -4.32 -5.17
C CYS A 27 4.24 -4.07 -6.40
N THR A 28 4.58 -5.14 -7.11
CA THR A 28 5.14 -5.08 -8.47
C THR A 28 4.21 -4.31 -9.41
N ASN A 29 2.90 -4.56 -9.33
CA ASN A 29 1.89 -3.79 -10.05
C ASN A 29 1.69 -2.39 -9.45
N VAL A 30 1.99 -1.35 -10.23
CA VAL A 30 1.88 0.06 -9.84
C VAL A 30 0.46 0.45 -9.45
N LYS A 31 -0.57 -0.21 -10.01
CA LYS A 31 -2.00 0.07 -9.70
C LYS A 31 -2.39 -0.28 -8.26
N HIS A 32 -1.63 -1.14 -7.59
CA HIS A 32 -1.90 -1.59 -6.21
C HIS A 32 -1.15 -0.78 -5.15
N LYS A 33 -0.19 0.09 -5.55
CA LYS A 33 0.56 0.91 -4.59
C LYS A 33 -0.37 1.86 -3.82
N GLN A 34 -0.43 1.72 -2.49
CA GLN A 34 -1.30 2.51 -1.61
C GLN A 34 -0.51 3.17 -0.48
N ARG A 35 -1.03 4.29 0.04
CA ARG A 35 -0.53 4.99 1.25
C ARG A 35 -1.70 5.29 2.18
N GLN A 36 -1.49 5.04 3.47
CA GLN A 36 -2.42 5.42 4.52
C GLN A 36 -2.26 6.90 4.84
N GLY A 37 -3.33 7.67 4.66
CA GLY A 37 -3.35 9.12 4.88
C GLY A 37 -3.11 9.96 3.63
#